data_AF-A0A2J6X9W5-F1
#
_entry.id   AF-A0A2J6X9W5-F1
#
_cell.length_a   1.000
_cell.length_b   1.000
_cell.length_c   1.000
_cell.angle_alpha   90.00
_cell.angle_beta   90.00
_cell.angle_gamma   90.00
#
_symmetry.space_group_name_H-M   'P 1'
#
loop_
_entity.id
_entity.type
_entity.pdbx_description
1 polymer ?
#
loop_
_entity_poly.entity_id
_entity_poly.type
_entity_poly.pdbx_seq_one_letter_code
_entity_poly.pdbx_strand_id
1 'polypeptide(L)'
;MKIKIYAVDKLKKEYNKLGTLDYLERIKYYIPIEVYEVTEEKLKKLISKEHYNIVLDEKGKELTSIELSQLIQKLLSSQNK
;
A
#
# COMPACT_ATOMS: atom_id res chain seq x y z
N MET A 1 9.12 6.88 -6.89
CA MET A 1 7.78 6.34 -6.55
C MET A 1 7.55 6.45 -5.05
N LYS A 2 6.30 6.62 -4.62
CA LYS A 2 5.88 6.68 -3.21
C LYS A 2 4.67 5.78 -3.03
N ILE A 3 4.65 4.96 -1.98
CA ILE A 3 3.54 4.06 -1.67
C ILE A 3 2.68 4.70 -0.57
N LYS A 4 1.37 4.78 -0.81
CA LYS A 4 0.39 5.17 0.19
C LYS A 4 -0.57 4.02 0.42
N ILE A 5 -0.70 3.59 1.67
CA ILE A 5 -1.65 2.57 2.09
C ILE A 5 -2.79 3.26 2.81
N TYR A 6 -4.01 3.06 2.31
CA TYR A 6 -5.23 3.55 2.95
C TYR A 6 -5.97 2.35 3.55
N ALA A 7 -5.99 2.27 4.87
CA ALA A 7 -6.69 1.22 5.62
C ALA A 7 -7.98 1.78 6.21
N VAL A 8 -9.08 1.03 6.10
CA VAL A 8 -10.35 1.41 6.72
C VAL A 8 -10.29 1.09 8.21
N ASP A 9 -10.65 2.08 9.04
CA ASP A 9 -10.60 2.04 10.49
C ASP A 9 -9.20 1.87 11.10
N LYS A 10 -9.16 1.94 12.44
CA LYS A 10 -7.92 1.84 13.21
C LYS A 10 -7.59 0.43 13.62
N LEU A 11 -6.29 0.13 13.73
CA LEU A 11 -5.83 -1.12 14.32
C LEU A 11 -6.26 -1.20 15.80
N LYS A 12 -7.06 -2.22 16.13
CA LYS A 12 -7.59 -2.41 17.50
C LYS A 12 -6.59 -3.07 18.45
N LYS A 13 -5.82 -4.02 17.94
CA LYS A 13 -4.93 -4.87 18.75
C LYS A 13 -3.50 -4.33 18.75
N GLU A 14 -2.87 -4.30 19.92
CA GLU A 14 -1.54 -3.71 20.10
C GLU A 14 -0.45 -4.44 19.32
N TYR A 15 -0.47 -5.78 19.31
CA TYR A 15 0.50 -6.57 18.55
C TYR A 15 0.44 -6.30 17.03
N ASN A 16 -0.74 -5.97 16.48
CA ASN A 16 -0.85 -5.58 15.08
C ASN A 16 -0.15 -4.24 14.84
N LYS A 17 -0.30 -3.28 15.75
CA LYS A 17 0.37 -1.98 15.66
C LYS A 17 1.88 -2.15 15.70
N LEU A 18 2.39 -2.95 16.65
CA LEU A 18 3.82 -3.24 16.79
C LEU A 18 4.38 -3.94 15.54
N GLY A 19 3.67 -4.96 15.03
CA GLY A 19 4.07 -5.64 13.80
C GLY A 19 4.10 -4.70 12.60
N THR A 20 3.06 -3.87 12.43
CA THR A 20 3.04 -2.86 11.36
C THR A 20 4.23 -1.89 11.48
N LEU A 21 4.53 -1.39 12.68
CA LEU A 21 5.66 -0.49 12.90
C LEU A 21 7.01 -1.14 12.56
N ASP A 22 7.25 -2.39 12.98
CA ASP A 22 8.50 -3.11 12.66
C ASP A 22 8.71 -3.24 11.14
N TYR A 23 7.65 -3.55 10.38
CA TYR A 23 7.75 -3.61 8.91
C TYR A 23 7.94 -2.24 8.26
N LEU A 24 7.25 -1.20 8.73
CA LEU A 24 7.40 0.15 8.19
C LEU A 24 8.82 0.69 8.40
N GLU A 25 9.40 0.44 9.59
CA GLU A 25 10.78 0.83 9.91
C GLU A 25 11.82 0.15 9.01
N ARG A 26 11.54 -1.06 8.53
CA ARG A 26 12.42 -1.77 7.57
C ARG A 26 12.22 -1.28 6.14
N ILE A 27 10.96 -1.12 5.71
CA ILE A 27 10.61 -0.82 4.31
C ILE A 27 11.00 0.63 3.93
N LYS A 28 10.94 1.58 4.87
CA LYS A 28 11.19 3.01 4.60
C LYS A 28 12.54 3.32 3.94
N TYR A 29 13.55 2.47 4.14
CA TYR A 29 14.88 2.64 3.54
C TYR A 29 14.91 2.28 2.05
N TYR A 30 13.95 1.49 1.57
CA TYR A 30 13.86 1.05 0.18
C TYR A 30 12.90 1.92 -0.63
N ILE A 31 11.79 2.34 -0.01
CA ILE A 31 10.79 3.16 -0.67
C ILE A 31 10.04 4.04 0.35
N PRO A 32 9.77 5.33 0.02
CA PRO A 32 8.88 6.15 0.83
C PRO A 32 7.50 5.51 0.93
N ILE A 33 7.11 5.14 2.15
CA ILE A 33 5.84 4.47 2.46
C ILE A 33 5.09 5.25 3.55
N GLU A 34 3.79 5.47 3.32
CA GLU A 34 2.89 6.13 4.26
C GLU A 34 1.63 5.30 4.47
N VAL A 35 1.16 5.22 5.70
CA VAL A 35 -0.07 4.50 6.06
C VAL A 35 -1.05 5.48 6.67
N TYR A 36 -2.28 5.45 6.16
CA TYR A 36 -3.38 6.30 6.60
C TYR A 36 -4.57 5.43 7.03
N GLU A 37 -4.98 5.58 8.29
CA GLU A 37 -6.25 5.04 8.79
C GLU A 37 -7.36 6.02 8.41
N VAL A 38 -8.32 5.58 7.60
CA VAL A 38 -9.39 6.41 7.05
C VAL A 38 -10.76 5.79 7.32
N THR A 39 -11.82 6.60 7.25
CA THR A 39 -13.19 6.07 7.22
C THR A 39 -13.56 5.69 5.79
N GLU A 40 -14.58 4.84 5.65
CA GLU A 40 -15.03 4.34 4.34
C GLU A 40 -15.44 5.49 3.39
N GLU A 41 -16.08 6.55 3.92
CA GLU A 41 -16.50 7.70 3.12
C GLU A 41 -15.30 8.52 2.60
N LYS A 42 -14.21 8.57 3.38
CA LYS A 42 -12.99 9.27 3.00
C LYS A 42 -12.20 8.50 1.97
N LEU A 43 -12.18 7.16 2.04
CA LEU A 43 -11.45 6.31 1.09
C LEU A 43 -11.87 6.59 -0.36
N LYS A 44 -13.18 6.68 -0.63
CA LYS A 44 -13.71 6.94 -1.98
C LYS A 44 -13.20 8.26 -2.59
N LYS A 45 -12.86 9.25 -1.75
CA LYS A 45 -12.35 10.56 -2.19
C LYS A 45 -10.84 10.56 -2.45
N LEU A 46 -10.12 9.55 -1.94
CA LEU A 46 -8.66 9.47 -2.01
C LEU A 46 -8.16 8.70 -3.25
N ILE A 47 -9.05 7.99 -3.94
CA ILE A 47 -8.77 7.31 -5.20
C ILE A 47 -8.62 8.38 -6.29
N SER A 48 -7.37 8.67 -6.67
CA SER A 48 -7.04 9.66 -7.70
C SER A 48 -6.74 8.99 -9.04
N LYS A 49 -7.09 9.64 -10.15
CA LYS A 49 -6.70 9.19 -11.51
C LYS A 49 -5.20 9.37 -11.80
N GLU A 50 -4.51 10.18 -11.00
CA GLU A 50 -3.08 10.47 -11.17
C GLU A 50 -2.17 9.40 -10.53
N HIS A 51 -2.76 8.45 -9.82
CA HIS A 51 -2.04 7.40 -9.12
C HIS A 51 -2.39 6.03 -9.68
N TYR A 52 -1.44 5.10 -9.62
CA TYR A 52 -1.72 3.70 -9.88
C TYR A 52 -2.41 3.10 -8.64
N ASN A 53 -3.73 2.98 -8.70
CA ASN A 53 -4.52 2.49 -7.57
C ASN A 53 -4.56 0.96 -7.57
N ILE A 54 -4.21 0.35 -6.42
CA ILE A 54 -4.35 -1.09 -6.17
C ILE A 54 -5.39 -1.27 -5.08
N VAL A 55 -6.45 -2.02 -5.38
CA VAL A 55 -7.49 -2.40 -4.42
C VAL A 55 -7.26 -3.85 -4.03
N LEU A 56 -7.27 -4.11 -2.72
CA LEU A 56 -7.22 -5.47 -2.19
C LEU A 56 -8.66 -6.00 -2.09
N ASP A 57 -8.97 -7.03 -2.87
CA ASP A 57 -10.29 -7.66 -2.96
C ASP A 57 -10.10 -9.17 -3.07
N GLU A 58 -10.94 -9.94 -2.37
CA GLU A 58 -10.92 -11.41 -2.36
C GLU A 58 -11.20 -12.03 -3.73
N LYS A 59 -11.91 -11.31 -4.61
CA LYS A 59 -12.21 -11.70 -6.00
C LYS A 59 -11.23 -11.07 -6.99
N GLY A 60 -10.21 -10.40 -6.48
CA GLY A 60 -9.17 -9.76 -7.27
C GLY A 60 -8.25 -10.77 -7.95
N LYS A 61 -7.27 -10.25 -8.68
CA LYS A 61 -6.21 -11.08 -9.25
C LYS A 61 -5.25 -11.51 -8.15
N GLU A 62 -5.14 -12.82 -7.95
CA GLU A 62 -4.09 -13.39 -7.10
C GLU A 62 -2.71 -13.18 -7.73
N LEU A 63 -1.73 -12.82 -6.89
CA LEU A 63 -0.34 -12.65 -7.28
C LEU A 63 0.54 -13.38 -6.27
N THR A 64 1.47 -14.17 -6.77
CA THR A 64 2.60 -14.67 -5.98
C THR A 64 3.53 -13.52 -5.57
N SER A 65 4.39 -13.76 -4.57
CA SER A 65 5.38 -12.76 -4.14
C SER A 65 6.32 -12.33 -5.28
N ILE A 66 6.66 -13.26 -6.19
CA ILE A 66 7.50 -12.97 -7.35
C ILE A 66 6.76 -12.05 -8.33
N GLU A 67 5.50 -12.34 -8.62
CA GLU A 67 4.69 -11.53 -9.53
C GLU A 67 4.42 -10.13 -8.96
N LEU A 68 4.16 -10.01 -7.66
CA LEU A 68 4.02 -8.71 -6.99
C LEU A 68 5.32 -7.90 -7.07
N SER A 69 6.47 -8.53 -6.86
CA SER A 69 7.78 -7.88 -7.01
C SER A 69 8.00 -7.35 -8.43
N GLN A 70 7.68 -8.17 -9.44
CA GLN A 70 7.75 -7.77 -10.85
C GLN A 70 6.81 -6.60 -11.17
N LEU A 71 5.59 -6.60 -10.62
CA LEU A 71 4.65 -5.49 -10.75
C LEU A 71 5.23 -4.19 -10.17
N ILE A 72 5.77 -4.25 -8.95
CA ILE A 72 6.39 -3.09 -8.29
C ILE A 72 7.57 -2.55 -9.10
N GLN A 73 8.44 -3.43 -9.62
CA GLN A 73 9.56 -3.05 -10.48
C GLN A 73 9.11 -2.37 -11.77
N LYS A 74 8.04 -2.88 -12.41
CA LYS A 74 7.46 -2.28 -13.60
C LYS A 74 6.93 -0.86 -13.33
N LEU A 75 6.23 -0.67 -12.21
CA LEU A 75 5.71 0.65 -11.82
C LEU A 75 6.83 1.66 -11.52
N LEU A 76 7.92 1.20 -10.89
CA LEU A 76 9.12 2.01 -10.66
C LEU A 76 9.77 2.48 -11.95
N SER A 77 9.94 1.56 -12.90
CA SER A 77 10.64 1.84 -14.17
C SER A 77 9.79 2.64 -15.16
N SER A 78 8.46 2.55 -15.09
CA SER A 78 7.55 3.40 -15.87
C SER A 78 7.58 4.88 -15.49
N GLN A 79 8.09 5.24 -14.30
CA GLN A 79 8.23 6.64 -13.87
C GLN A 79 9.55 7.29 -14.30
N ASN A 80 10.53 6.49 -14.75
CA ASN A 80 11.84 6.96 -15.18
C ASN A 80 11.91 7.23 -16.70
N LYS A 81 10.78 7.11 -17.41
CA LYS A 81 10.59 7.48 -18.81
C LYS A 81 9.75 8.74 -18.87
#